data_AF-A0A1X1PCP9-F1
#
_entry.id   AF-A0A1X1PCP9-F1
#
_cell.length_a   1.000
_cell.length_b   1.000
_cell.length_c   1.000
_cell.angle_alpha   90.00
_cell.angle_beta   90.00
_cell.angle_gamma   90.00
#
_symmetry.space_group_name_H-M   'P 1'
#
loop_
_entity.id
_entity.type
_entity.pdbx_description
1 polymer ?
#
loop_
_entity_poly.entity_id
_entity_poly.type
_entity_poly.pdbx_seq_one_letter_code
_entity_poly.pdbx_strand_id
1 'polypeptide(L)'
;MLITEELLVAGASAGGGYTRRQLELLGVKQVAGWKKAVIGTEISDEAAQEFRDLVGSGSKKEKLGVGPVNWCGAATPRDIYLYVLELEEGRLYVGLSDDLDRRWEEHKSGAGAEWTKRYRPLRRIFTINTGTQDTRTAEAMEDEATIALMSEHGIERVRGGHYCQSDQVNTETALRATGAWDRIKQAQAPKIAWNVDASWSDALDEFLNIAVQYYDAGAPGALRDGVFGAAYRLTRYRFWREELAPGLAWDFWNPKGVLPVLLSFKYQRPVSSGLPSSYDVLAAALNRGRGGNHPLRRLFLLAWKAYQPPTTDKQAETVERFMEYLAEDEEYDRRYDDFVSVLLPETRNLLRE
;
A
#
# COMPACT_ATOMS: atom_id res chain seq x y z
N MET A 1 -49.10 -10.97 -9.87
CA MET A 1 -48.49 -10.48 -11.13
C MET A 1 -47.32 -11.35 -11.61
N LEU A 2 -46.91 -11.23 -12.87
CA LEU A 2 -45.67 -11.86 -13.36
C LEU A 2 -44.44 -11.05 -12.91
N ILE A 3 -43.36 -11.75 -12.59
CA ILE A 3 -42.06 -11.13 -12.31
C ILE A 3 -41.45 -10.69 -13.63
N THR A 4 -41.28 -9.38 -13.81
CA THR A 4 -40.69 -8.79 -15.01
C THR A 4 -39.29 -8.22 -14.74
N GLU A 5 -38.55 -7.91 -15.79
CA GLU A 5 -37.24 -7.27 -15.66
C GLU A 5 -37.36 -5.88 -15.02
N GLU A 6 -38.45 -5.15 -15.30
CA GLU A 6 -38.74 -3.85 -14.68
C GLU A 6 -38.97 -3.97 -13.17
N LEU A 7 -39.65 -5.02 -12.72
CA LEU A 7 -39.83 -5.29 -11.28
C LEU A 7 -38.49 -5.53 -10.60
N LEU A 8 -37.61 -6.33 -11.22
CA LEU A 8 -36.28 -6.59 -10.68
C LEU A 8 -35.41 -5.32 -10.66
N VAL A 9 -35.47 -4.48 -11.70
CA VAL A 9 -34.74 -3.21 -11.73
C VAL A 9 -35.26 -2.26 -10.66
N ALA A 10 -36.58 -2.14 -10.51
CA ALA A 10 -37.21 -1.31 -9.48
C ALA A 10 -36.85 -1.76 -8.07
N GLY A 11 -36.63 -3.07 -7.85
CA GLY A 11 -36.24 -3.65 -6.57
C GLY A 11 -34.75 -3.60 -6.22
N ALA A 12 -33.89 -3.17 -7.15
CA ALA A 12 -32.45 -3.20 -6.97
C ALA A 12 -31.93 -1.99 -6.15
N SER A 13 -30.87 -2.19 -5.35
CA SER A 13 -30.10 -1.09 -4.77
C SER A 13 -29.31 -0.31 -5.85
N ALA A 14 -28.75 0.85 -5.51
CA ALA A 14 -27.90 1.63 -6.41
C ALA A 14 -26.68 0.86 -6.96
N GLY A 15 -26.23 -0.19 -6.24
CA GLY A 15 -25.16 -1.11 -6.69
C GLY A 15 -25.67 -2.38 -7.37
N GLY A 16 -26.96 -2.47 -7.72
CA GLY A 16 -27.57 -3.61 -8.40
C GLY A 16 -27.83 -4.84 -7.51
N GLY A 17 -27.76 -4.68 -6.18
CA GLY A 17 -27.94 -5.76 -5.20
C GLY A 17 -29.37 -5.87 -4.65
N TYR A 18 -29.69 -7.03 -4.07
CA TYR A 18 -30.99 -7.33 -3.45
C TYR A 18 -30.77 -7.89 -2.04
N THR A 19 -31.72 -7.62 -1.15
CA THR A 19 -31.69 -8.16 0.21
C THR A 19 -32.06 -9.63 0.25
N ARG A 20 -31.70 -10.32 1.33
CA ARG A 20 -32.09 -11.73 1.56
C ARG A 20 -33.61 -11.91 1.56
N ARG A 21 -34.34 -10.96 2.16
CA ARG A 21 -35.81 -10.96 2.20
C ARG A 21 -36.42 -10.82 0.81
N GLN A 22 -35.87 -9.96 -0.04
CA GLN A 22 -36.29 -9.83 -1.44
C GLN A 22 -36.10 -11.14 -2.22
N LEU A 23 -35.01 -11.87 -1.99
CA LEU A 23 -34.77 -13.17 -2.62
C LEU A 23 -35.72 -14.27 -2.12
N GLU A 24 -36.08 -14.24 -0.84
CA GLU A 24 -37.07 -15.13 -0.23
C GLU A 24 -38.48 -14.89 -0.81
N LEU A 25 -38.88 -13.62 -1.01
CA LEU A 25 -40.14 -13.26 -1.66
C LEU A 25 -40.23 -13.75 -3.11
N LEU A 26 -39.09 -13.82 -3.80
CA LEU A 26 -38.97 -14.39 -5.14
C LEU A 26 -38.78 -15.91 -5.14
N GLY A 27 -38.62 -16.55 -3.98
CA GLY A 27 -38.41 -18.00 -3.87
C GLY A 27 -37.06 -18.51 -4.39
N VAL A 28 -36.05 -17.64 -4.51
CA VAL A 28 -34.76 -17.96 -5.17
C VAL A 28 -33.55 -17.77 -4.24
N LYS A 29 -32.45 -18.43 -4.57
CA LYS A 29 -31.14 -18.22 -3.92
C LYS A 29 -30.23 -17.36 -4.82
N GLN A 30 -29.35 -16.56 -4.21
CA GLN A 30 -28.42 -15.68 -4.94
C GLN A 30 -27.27 -16.48 -5.56
N VAL A 31 -27.52 -17.12 -6.69
CA VAL A 31 -26.54 -17.88 -7.48
C VAL A 31 -26.47 -17.37 -8.92
N ALA A 32 -25.35 -17.51 -9.60
CA ALA A 32 -25.21 -17.00 -10.97
C ALA A 32 -26.38 -17.43 -11.88
N GLY A 33 -27.03 -16.46 -12.53
CA GLY A 33 -28.16 -16.69 -13.43
C GLY A 33 -29.57 -16.68 -12.81
N TRP A 34 -29.71 -16.52 -11.48
CA TRP A 34 -31.01 -16.56 -10.80
C TRP A 34 -32.05 -15.56 -11.35
N LYS A 35 -31.63 -14.38 -11.81
CA LYS A 35 -32.51 -13.35 -12.40
C LYS A 35 -33.24 -13.86 -13.64
N LYS A 36 -32.56 -14.63 -14.50
CA LYS A 36 -33.16 -15.21 -15.71
C LYS A 36 -34.13 -16.33 -15.38
N ALA A 37 -33.92 -17.02 -14.26
CA ALA A 37 -34.76 -18.13 -13.83
C ALA A 37 -36.10 -17.70 -13.22
N VAL A 38 -36.19 -16.45 -12.73
CA VAL A 38 -37.39 -15.94 -12.05
C VAL A 38 -38.24 -15.03 -12.94
N ILE A 39 -37.69 -14.48 -14.03
CA ILE A 39 -38.48 -13.68 -14.98
C ILE A 39 -39.53 -14.59 -15.63
N GLY A 40 -40.80 -14.17 -15.57
CA GLY A 40 -41.94 -14.91 -16.10
C GLY A 40 -42.62 -15.86 -15.11
N THR A 41 -42.16 -15.97 -13.86
CA THR A 41 -42.89 -16.69 -12.81
C THR A 41 -43.89 -15.78 -12.09
N GLU A 42 -44.89 -16.37 -11.44
CA GLU A 42 -45.92 -15.62 -10.71
C GLU A 42 -45.46 -15.26 -9.29
N ILE A 43 -45.80 -14.03 -8.88
CA ILE A 43 -45.67 -13.53 -7.51
C ILE A 43 -47.00 -12.87 -7.10
N SER A 44 -47.36 -12.93 -5.83
CA SER A 44 -48.55 -12.20 -5.36
C SER A 44 -48.31 -10.70 -5.43
N ASP A 45 -49.39 -9.92 -5.56
CA ASP A 45 -49.27 -8.47 -5.69
C ASP A 45 -48.78 -7.83 -4.37
N GLU A 46 -49.10 -8.44 -3.23
CA GLU A 46 -48.57 -8.07 -1.90
C GLU A 46 -47.07 -8.30 -1.81
N ALA A 47 -46.59 -9.47 -2.26
CA ALA A 47 -45.17 -9.80 -2.25
C ALA A 47 -44.38 -8.93 -3.25
N ALA A 48 -44.96 -8.59 -4.40
CA ALA A 48 -44.35 -7.66 -5.35
C ALA A 48 -44.27 -6.23 -4.80
N GLN A 49 -45.25 -5.79 -4.01
CA GLN A 49 -45.20 -4.49 -3.34
C GLN A 49 -44.17 -4.48 -2.21
N GLU A 50 -44.14 -5.49 -1.34
CA GLU A 50 -43.11 -5.67 -0.31
C GLU A 50 -41.70 -5.69 -0.94
N PHE A 51 -41.55 -6.36 -2.09
CA PHE A 51 -40.29 -6.43 -2.82
C PHE A 51 -39.76 -5.04 -3.25
N ARG A 52 -40.65 -4.13 -3.67
CA ARG A 52 -40.30 -2.74 -4.02
C ARG A 52 -40.03 -1.89 -2.78
N ASP A 53 -40.80 -2.08 -1.72
CA ASP A 53 -40.67 -1.30 -0.49
C ASP A 53 -39.36 -1.62 0.25
N LEU A 54 -38.77 -2.79 -0.02
CA LEU A 54 -37.48 -3.23 0.51
C LEU A 54 -36.26 -2.64 -0.21
N VAL A 55 -36.43 -1.82 -1.26
CA VAL A 55 -35.34 -1.13 -1.95
C VAL A 55 -34.57 -0.23 -0.98
N GLY A 56 -33.26 -0.46 -0.87
CA GLY A 56 -32.42 0.31 0.07
C GLY A 56 -32.62 -0.02 1.55
N SER A 57 -33.52 -0.96 1.91
CA SER A 57 -33.67 -1.43 3.30
C SER A 57 -32.42 -2.13 3.83
N GLY A 58 -31.68 -2.82 2.94
CA GLY A 58 -30.35 -3.37 3.22
C GLY A 58 -29.22 -2.33 3.32
N SER A 59 -29.54 -1.05 3.08
CA SER A 59 -28.61 0.09 3.19
C SER A 59 -28.99 1.09 4.26
N LYS A 60 -30.00 0.81 5.10
CA LYS A 60 -30.16 1.48 6.39
C LYS A 60 -29.19 0.89 7.42
N LYS A 61 -27.88 1.03 7.17
CA LYS A 61 -27.04 1.49 8.27
C LYS A 61 -27.48 2.92 8.46
N GLU A 62 -28.37 3.12 9.42
CA GLU A 62 -28.65 4.43 9.99
C GLU A 62 -27.29 5.11 10.15
N LYS A 63 -27.00 6.13 9.33
CA LYS A 63 -25.93 7.07 9.63
C LYS A 63 -26.44 7.81 10.87
N LEU A 64 -26.26 7.17 12.04
CA LEU A 64 -26.12 7.92 13.27
C LEU A 64 -25.10 9.01 12.97
N GLY A 65 -25.46 10.23 13.32
CA GLY A 65 -24.69 11.43 13.04
C GLY A 65 -23.22 11.22 13.40
N VAL A 66 -22.38 12.03 12.75
CA VAL A 66 -20.95 12.17 13.03
C VAL A 66 -20.78 12.70 14.46
N GLY A 67 -20.99 11.83 15.44
CA GLY A 67 -20.51 11.92 16.81
C GLY A 67 -19.33 10.97 16.96
N PRO A 68 -18.49 11.16 18.00
CA PRO A 68 -17.34 10.29 18.22
C PRO A 68 -17.80 8.83 18.27
N VAL A 69 -17.13 7.97 17.51
CA VAL A 69 -17.38 6.53 17.56
C VAL A 69 -16.81 6.07 18.90
N ASN A 70 -17.68 5.94 19.90
CA ASN A 70 -17.27 5.50 21.23
C ASN A 70 -16.49 4.19 21.13
N TRP A 71 -15.40 4.10 21.89
CA TRP A 71 -14.53 2.92 21.96
C TRP A 71 -15.35 1.62 22.13
N CYS A 72 -15.12 0.64 21.24
CA CYS A 72 -15.83 -0.64 21.21
C CYS A 72 -17.38 -0.55 21.17
N GLY A 73 -17.96 0.55 20.68
CA GLY A 73 -19.42 0.71 20.63
C GLY A 73 -20.06 0.91 22.00
N ALA A 74 -19.30 1.37 22.99
CA ALA A 74 -19.80 1.62 24.34
C ALA A 74 -20.94 2.65 24.35
N ALA A 75 -21.96 2.40 25.19
CA ALA A 75 -23.11 3.28 25.37
C ALA A 75 -22.73 4.66 25.95
N THR A 76 -21.60 4.73 26.67
CA THR A 76 -21.02 5.97 27.20
C THR A 76 -19.58 6.12 26.71
N PRO A 77 -19.09 7.34 26.50
CA PRO A 77 -17.68 7.59 26.24
C PRO A 77 -16.81 7.01 27.36
N ARG A 78 -15.71 6.37 26.98
CA ARG A 78 -14.74 5.79 27.92
C ARG A 78 -13.37 6.36 27.61
N ASP A 79 -12.60 6.60 28.67
CA ASP A 79 -11.21 6.97 28.51
C ASP A 79 -10.43 5.81 27.92
N ILE A 80 -9.62 6.11 26.91
CA ILE A 80 -8.81 5.12 26.22
C ILE A 80 -7.39 5.22 26.77
N TYR A 81 -6.80 4.09 27.09
CA TYR A 81 -5.43 3.99 27.59
C TYR A 81 -4.55 3.31 26.56
N LEU A 82 -3.40 3.91 26.28
CA LEU A 82 -2.32 3.28 25.54
C LEU A 82 -1.38 2.58 26.52
N TYR A 83 -1.01 1.35 26.22
CA TYR A 83 -0.07 0.58 27.04
C TYR A 83 0.98 -0.13 26.18
N VAL A 84 2.11 -0.42 26.81
CA VAL A 84 3.19 -1.23 26.23
C VAL A 84 3.51 -2.39 27.16
N LEU A 85 3.56 -3.59 26.60
CA LEU A 85 3.96 -4.81 27.28
C LEU A 85 5.37 -5.21 26.86
N GLU A 86 6.20 -5.57 27.83
CA GLU A 86 7.41 -6.35 27.58
C GLU A 86 7.05 -7.83 27.58
N LEU A 87 7.48 -8.53 26.53
CA LEU A 87 7.26 -9.95 26.32
C LEU A 87 8.59 -10.71 26.41
N GLU A 88 8.50 -12.03 26.41
CA GLU A 88 9.66 -12.92 26.27
C GLU A 88 10.52 -12.55 25.04
N GLU A 89 11.82 -12.87 25.11
CA GLU A 89 12.82 -12.59 24.05
C GLU A 89 13.02 -11.09 23.73
N GLY A 90 12.68 -10.19 24.67
CA GLY A 90 12.85 -8.75 24.48
C GLY A 90 11.93 -8.18 23.39
N ARG A 91 10.78 -8.82 23.17
CA ARG A 91 9.74 -8.33 22.24
C ARG A 91 8.81 -7.38 22.98
N LEU A 92 8.19 -6.47 22.23
CA LEU A 92 7.27 -5.47 22.74
C LEU A 92 5.91 -5.59 22.05
N TYR A 93 4.85 -5.25 22.79
CA TYR A 93 3.50 -5.12 22.25
C TYR A 93 2.88 -3.79 22.68
N VAL A 94 2.34 -3.04 21.73
CA VAL A 94 1.57 -1.82 21.97
C VAL A 94 0.09 -2.13 21.80
N GLY A 95 -0.74 -1.61 22.70
CA GLY A 95 -2.17 -1.83 22.68
C GLY A 95 -2.95 -0.64 23.23
N LEU A 96 -4.24 -0.58 22.87
CA LEU A 96 -5.24 0.30 23.46
C LEU A 96 -6.24 -0.50 24.30
N SER A 97 -6.72 0.09 25.39
CA SER A 97 -7.82 -0.47 26.19
C SER A 97 -8.50 0.59 27.05
N ASP A 98 -9.77 0.38 27.36
CA ASP A 98 -10.52 1.10 28.40
C ASP A 98 -10.41 0.43 29.78
N ASP A 99 -9.91 -0.80 29.84
CA ASP A 99 -9.72 -1.59 31.05
C ASP A 99 -8.41 -2.41 30.94
N LEU A 100 -7.35 -1.83 31.49
CA LEU A 100 -5.99 -2.36 31.38
C LEU A 100 -5.79 -3.67 32.15
N ASP A 101 -6.53 -3.88 33.23
CA ASP A 101 -6.34 -5.06 34.08
C ASP A 101 -7.09 -6.26 33.49
N ARG A 102 -8.31 -6.05 32.99
CA ARG A 102 -8.97 -7.05 32.14
C ARG A 102 -8.10 -7.42 30.96
N ARG A 103 -7.58 -6.42 30.24
CA ARG A 103 -6.78 -6.66 29.03
C ARG A 103 -5.48 -7.39 29.33
N TRP A 104 -4.85 -7.09 30.46
CA TRP A 104 -3.66 -7.79 30.94
C TRP A 104 -3.93 -9.28 31.20
N GLU A 105 -5.03 -9.61 31.86
CA GLU A 105 -5.41 -11.01 32.11
C GLU A 105 -5.81 -11.76 30.82
N GLU A 106 -6.42 -11.07 29.84
CA GLU A 106 -6.64 -11.63 28.49
C GLU A 106 -5.31 -12.00 27.81
N HIS A 107 -4.31 -11.11 27.87
CA HIS A 107 -3.00 -11.41 27.29
C HIS A 107 -2.29 -12.56 28.02
N LYS A 108 -2.33 -12.61 29.35
CA LYS A 108 -1.74 -13.70 30.15
C LYS A 108 -2.40 -15.06 29.90
N SER A 109 -3.73 -15.08 29.79
CA SER A 109 -4.50 -16.32 29.56
C SER A 109 -4.40 -16.82 28.12
N GLY A 110 -3.69 -16.10 27.25
CA GLY A 110 -3.61 -16.43 25.83
C GLY A 110 -4.91 -16.13 25.07
N ALA A 111 -5.80 -15.30 25.60
CA ALA A 111 -6.98 -14.78 24.90
C ALA A 111 -6.68 -13.48 24.12
N GLY A 112 -5.49 -12.90 24.31
CA GLY A 112 -5.05 -11.66 23.67
C GLY A 112 -4.63 -11.80 22.19
N ALA A 113 -3.83 -10.81 21.75
CA ALA A 113 -3.28 -10.76 20.39
C ALA A 113 -2.42 -11.98 20.08
N GLU A 114 -2.33 -12.36 18.81
CA GLU A 114 -1.50 -13.49 18.36
C GLU A 114 -0.05 -13.32 18.82
N TRP A 115 0.49 -12.10 18.69
CA TRP A 115 1.85 -11.78 19.12
C TRP A 115 2.11 -12.11 20.59
N THR A 116 1.15 -11.79 21.46
CA THR A 116 1.23 -12.07 22.90
C THR A 116 0.92 -13.53 23.26
N LYS A 117 0.29 -14.29 22.36
CA LYS A 117 0.18 -15.75 22.49
C LYS A 117 1.50 -16.43 22.14
N ARG A 118 2.21 -15.89 21.14
CA ARG A 118 3.51 -16.38 20.70
C ARG A 118 4.63 -16.06 21.69
N TYR A 119 4.65 -14.83 22.21
CA TYR A 119 5.62 -14.36 23.19
C TYR A 119 4.89 -13.94 24.45
N ARG A 120 5.10 -14.66 25.55
CA ARG A 120 4.29 -14.43 26.76
C ARG A 120 4.57 -13.04 27.34
N PRO A 121 3.54 -12.31 27.78
CA PRO A 121 3.74 -11.05 28.49
C PRO A 121 4.45 -11.27 29.82
N LEU A 122 5.53 -10.51 30.05
CA LEU A 122 6.28 -10.52 31.30
C LEU A 122 5.76 -9.43 32.24
N ARG A 123 5.61 -8.20 31.74
CA ARG A 123 5.09 -7.05 32.51
C ARG A 123 4.60 -5.93 31.60
N ARG A 124 3.72 -5.08 32.14
CA ARG A 124 3.32 -3.80 31.55
C ARG A 124 4.39 -2.75 31.89
N ILE A 125 5.08 -2.24 30.87
CA ILE A 125 6.22 -1.30 31.05
C ILE A 125 5.83 0.16 30.86
N PHE A 126 4.71 0.42 30.20
CA PHE A 126 4.20 1.78 29.98
C PHE A 126 2.67 1.78 29.95
N THR A 127 2.08 2.83 30.48
CA THR A 127 0.65 3.13 30.44
C THR A 127 0.46 4.64 30.42
N ILE A 128 -0.42 5.13 29.55
CA ILE A 128 -0.86 6.53 29.54
C ILE A 128 -2.34 6.61 29.17
N ASN A 129 -3.08 7.50 29.83
CA ASN A 129 -4.41 7.90 29.35
C ASN A 129 -4.21 8.78 28.11
N THR A 130 -4.83 8.41 26.98
CA THR A 130 -4.65 9.14 25.71
C THR A 130 -5.28 10.53 25.74
N GLY A 131 -6.13 10.82 26.72
CA GLY A 131 -6.90 12.06 26.83
C GLY A 131 -8.02 12.16 25.80
N THR A 132 -8.26 11.11 25.01
CA THR A 132 -9.32 11.05 24.01
C THR A 132 -10.25 9.88 24.27
N GLN A 133 -11.51 10.09 23.90
CA GLN A 133 -12.56 9.07 23.88
C GLN A 133 -12.93 8.70 22.42
N ASP A 134 -12.28 9.33 21.44
CA ASP A 134 -12.43 9.06 20.01
C ASP A 134 -11.50 7.91 19.59
N THR A 135 -12.12 6.86 19.04
CA THR A 135 -11.43 5.64 18.63
C THR A 135 -10.34 5.90 17.60
N ARG A 136 -10.63 6.70 16.56
CA ARG A 136 -9.68 6.93 15.46
C ARG A 136 -8.44 7.68 15.91
N THR A 137 -8.64 8.68 16.76
CA THR A 137 -7.55 9.46 17.36
C THR A 137 -6.67 8.54 18.21
N ALA A 138 -7.26 7.65 19.01
CA ALA A 138 -6.51 6.70 19.81
C ALA A 138 -5.73 5.69 18.94
N GLU A 139 -6.35 5.14 17.89
CA GLU A 139 -5.70 4.22 16.94
C GLU A 139 -4.47 4.86 16.27
N ALA A 140 -4.57 6.12 15.86
CA ALA A 140 -3.44 6.86 15.30
C ALA A 140 -2.29 7.03 16.31
N MET A 141 -2.61 7.25 17.59
CA MET A 141 -1.61 7.32 18.66
C MET A 141 -0.93 5.96 18.90
N GLU A 142 -1.69 4.86 18.83
CA GLU A 142 -1.16 3.50 18.95
C GLU A 142 -0.18 3.18 17.80
N ASP A 143 -0.53 3.53 16.57
CA ASP A 143 0.33 3.33 15.41
C ASP A 143 1.63 4.13 15.54
N GLU A 144 1.57 5.41 15.91
CA GLU A 144 2.76 6.24 16.08
C GLU A 144 3.66 5.72 17.23
N ALA A 145 3.08 5.29 18.35
CA ALA A 145 3.84 4.66 19.43
C ALA A 145 4.50 3.34 18.98
N THR A 146 3.79 2.53 18.20
CA THR A 146 4.32 1.29 17.61
C THR A 146 5.49 1.59 16.69
N ILE A 147 5.37 2.58 15.81
CA ILE A 147 6.41 3.00 14.86
C ILE A 147 7.64 3.57 15.60
N ALA A 148 7.42 4.35 16.66
CA ALA A 148 8.51 4.88 17.50
C ALA A 148 9.30 3.74 18.16
N LEU A 149 8.61 2.77 18.77
CA LEU A 149 9.27 1.62 19.37
C LEU A 149 9.94 0.71 18.32
N MET A 150 9.35 0.54 17.13
CA MET A 150 9.99 -0.17 16.02
C MET A 150 11.28 0.53 15.57
N SER A 151 11.29 1.87 15.59
CA SER A 151 12.46 2.68 15.27
C SER A 151 13.60 2.42 16.25
N GLU A 152 13.29 2.31 17.54
CA GLU A 152 14.30 2.09 18.60
C GLU A 152 14.74 0.62 18.71
N HIS A 153 13.80 -0.32 18.68
CA HIS A 153 14.05 -1.72 19.05
C HIS A 153 14.10 -2.70 17.86
N GLY A 154 13.75 -2.27 16.65
CA GLY A 154 13.67 -3.14 15.48
C GLY A 154 12.24 -3.54 15.14
N ILE A 155 11.92 -3.56 13.84
CA ILE A 155 10.59 -3.90 13.32
C ILE A 155 10.22 -5.33 13.68
N GLU A 156 11.19 -6.23 13.75
CA GLU A 156 10.97 -7.61 14.14
C GLU A 156 10.51 -7.74 15.59
N ARG A 157 10.87 -6.81 16.48
CA ARG A 157 10.65 -6.95 17.93
C ARG A 157 9.34 -6.38 18.42
N VAL A 158 8.67 -5.53 17.65
CA VAL A 158 7.53 -4.74 18.12
C VAL A 158 6.29 -5.03 17.28
N ARG A 159 5.13 -5.14 17.92
CA ARG A 159 3.81 -5.23 17.26
C ARG A 159 2.80 -4.36 18.00
N GLY A 160 1.77 -3.89 17.29
CA GLY A 160 0.70 -3.07 17.87
C GLY A 160 -0.14 -2.41 16.78
N GLY A 161 -1.31 -1.88 17.14
CA GLY A 161 -2.20 -1.17 16.21
C GLY A 161 -2.42 -1.90 14.88
N HIS A 162 -2.27 -1.18 13.77
CA HIS A 162 -2.40 -1.72 12.42
C HIS A 162 -1.24 -2.65 12.00
N TYR A 163 -0.20 -2.75 12.82
CA TYR A 163 1.00 -3.57 12.61
C TYR A 163 1.03 -4.77 13.56
N CYS A 164 -0.13 -5.27 13.98
CA CYS A 164 -0.25 -6.42 14.89
C CYS A 164 -0.16 -7.80 14.20
N GLN A 165 0.12 -7.85 12.88
CA GLN A 165 0.22 -9.11 12.16
C GLN A 165 1.38 -9.96 12.70
N SER A 166 1.14 -11.26 12.84
CA SER A 166 2.14 -12.20 13.35
C SER A 166 3.31 -12.43 12.39
N ASP A 167 3.01 -12.34 11.10
CA ASP A 167 3.96 -12.50 10.02
C ASP A 167 4.74 -11.20 9.76
N GLN A 168 6.07 -11.35 9.63
CA GLN A 168 6.97 -10.24 9.36
C GLN A 168 6.68 -9.63 7.99
N VAL A 169 6.48 -10.43 6.94
CA VAL A 169 6.29 -9.93 5.57
C VAL A 169 5.05 -9.03 5.48
N ASN A 170 3.95 -9.45 6.11
CA ASN A 170 2.72 -8.65 6.18
C ASN A 170 2.90 -7.35 6.96
N THR A 171 3.58 -7.41 8.10
CA THR A 171 3.89 -6.21 8.92
C THR A 171 4.68 -5.19 8.11
N GLU A 172 5.73 -5.65 7.43
CA GLU A 172 6.56 -4.77 6.60
C GLU A 172 5.82 -4.24 5.38
N THR A 173 4.91 -5.02 4.80
CA THR A 173 4.07 -4.58 3.69
C THR A 173 3.14 -3.45 4.13
N ALA A 174 2.52 -3.57 5.31
CA ALA A 174 1.71 -2.51 5.90
C ALA A 174 2.53 -1.25 6.18
N LEU A 175 3.72 -1.38 6.78
CA LEU A 175 4.63 -0.26 7.05
C LEU A 175 5.06 0.48 5.77
N ARG A 176 5.22 -0.23 4.65
CA ARG A 176 5.54 0.39 3.36
C ARG A 176 4.35 1.14 2.77
N ALA A 177 3.16 0.55 2.86
CA ALA A 177 1.94 1.19 2.37
C ALA A 177 1.64 2.52 3.08
N THR A 178 2.06 2.66 4.33
CA THR A 178 1.88 3.90 5.12
C THR A 178 3.09 4.84 5.10
N GLY A 179 4.21 4.46 4.46
CA GLY A 179 5.48 5.20 4.50
C GLY A 179 6.22 5.14 5.85
N ALA A 180 5.69 4.40 6.83
CA ALA A 180 6.31 4.23 8.15
C ALA A 180 7.64 3.45 8.09
N TRP A 181 7.78 2.54 7.12
CA TRP A 181 9.01 1.79 6.88
C TRP A 181 10.23 2.70 6.72
N ASP A 182 10.09 3.74 5.89
CA ASP A 182 11.18 4.66 5.57
C ASP A 182 11.58 5.48 6.81
N ARG A 183 10.59 5.92 7.62
CA ARG A 183 10.82 6.63 8.89
C ARG A 183 11.62 5.77 9.88
N ILE A 184 11.24 4.51 10.05
CA ILE A 184 11.91 3.57 10.96
C ILE A 184 13.34 3.32 10.52
N LYS A 185 13.55 3.00 9.24
CA LYS A 185 14.88 2.71 8.72
C LYS A 185 15.78 3.94 8.72
N GLN A 186 15.22 5.14 8.53
CA GLN A 186 15.94 6.40 8.71
C GLN A 186 16.39 6.60 10.17
N ALA A 187 15.54 6.33 11.16
CA ALA A 187 15.90 6.45 12.57
C ALA A 187 17.00 5.47 12.98
N GLN A 188 17.00 4.28 12.38
CA GLN A 188 18.00 3.23 12.60
C GLN A 188 19.29 3.43 11.80
N ALA A 189 19.29 4.29 10.78
CA ALA A 189 20.45 4.52 9.95
C ALA A 189 21.59 5.11 10.81
N PRO A 190 22.78 4.48 10.81
CA PRO A 190 23.87 4.95 11.64
C PRO A 190 24.27 6.38 11.23
N LYS A 191 24.36 7.28 12.21
CA LYS A 191 24.85 8.66 12.06
C LYS A 191 26.37 8.67 11.94
N ILE A 192 26.91 8.00 10.94
CA ILE A 192 28.35 8.02 10.71
C ILE A 192 28.69 9.31 9.96
N ALA A 193 29.73 10.01 10.42
CA ALA A 193 30.34 11.12 9.69
C ALA A 193 31.14 10.50 8.54
N TRP A 194 30.71 10.72 7.31
CA TRP A 194 31.21 9.97 6.16
C TRP A 194 32.22 10.72 5.32
N ASN A 195 33.04 9.90 4.65
CA ASN A 195 34.26 10.27 3.94
C ASN A 195 33.99 11.35 2.88
N VAL A 196 34.72 12.47 3.01
CA VAL A 196 34.65 13.64 2.14
C VAL A 196 35.22 13.37 0.74
N ASP A 197 35.85 12.21 0.54
CA ASP A 197 36.54 11.86 -0.70
C ASP A 197 35.66 11.18 -1.77
N ALA A 198 34.51 10.60 -1.41
CA ALA A 198 33.60 9.99 -2.38
C ALA A 198 32.78 11.07 -3.07
N SER A 199 32.78 11.09 -4.41
CA SER A 199 32.00 12.08 -5.17
C SER A 199 30.50 11.75 -5.14
N TRP A 200 29.68 12.73 -5.47
CA TRP A 200 28.25 12.53 -5.69
C TRP A 200 27.96 11.47 -6.77
N SER A 201 28.81 11.37 -7.79
CA SER A 201 28.68 10.36 -8.83
C SER A 201 28.92 8.96 -8.27
N ASP A 202 29.99 8.79 -7.48
CA ASP A 202 30.32 7.49 -6.88
C ASP A 202 29.19 6.98 -5.98
N ALA A 203 28.52 7.89 -5.26
CA ALA A 203 27.38 7.55 -4.41
C ALA A 203 26.15 7.07 -5.21
N LEU A 204 25.87 7.72 -6.35
CA LEU A 204 24.79 7.31 -7.25
C LEU A 204 25.10 5.96 -7.90
N ASP A 205 26.34 5.77 -8.36
CA ASP A 205 26.80 4.50 -8.94
C ASP A 205 26.75 3.37 -7.92
N GLU A 206 27.14 3.62 -6.67
CA GLU A 206 27.01 2.65 -5.59
C GLU A 206 25.54 2.26 -5.36
N PHE A 207 24.63 3.23 -5.31
CA PHE A 207 23.20 2.97 -5.17
C PHE A 207 22.66 2.11 -6.33
N LEU A 208 23.01 2.44 -7.58
CA LEU A 208 22.62 1.66 -8.74
C LEU A 208 23.17 0.22 -8.69
N ASN A 209 24.45 0.06 -8.33
CA ASN A 209 25.07 -1.26 -8.22
C ASN A 209 24.39 -2.13 -7.17
N ILE A 210 24.09 -1.58 -5.99
CA ILE A 210 23.37 -2.31 -4.93
C ILE A 210 21.94 -2.65 -5.37
N ALA A 211 21.24 -1.73 -6.05
CA ALA A 211 19.90 -1.96 -6.58
C ALA A 211 19.90 -3.08 -7.62
N VAL A 212 20.84 -3.09 -8.57
CA VAL A 212 20.98 -4.14 -9.59
C VAL A 212 21.24 -5.50 -8.95
N GLN A 213 22.17 -5.59 -7.99
CA GLN A 213 22.45 -6.83 -7.26
C GLN A 213 21.21 -7.34 -6.52
N TYR A 214 20.44 -6.44 -5.91
CA TYR A 214 19.17 -6.77 -5.28
C TYR A 214 18.17 -7.38 -6.28
N TYR A 215 17.99 -6.75 -7.45
CA TYR A 215 17.07 -7.25 -8.47
C TYR A 215 17.51 -8.58 -9.09
N ASP A 216 18.79 -8.71 -9.43
CA ASP A 216 19.35 -9.91 -10.06
C ASP A 216 19.31 -11.12 -9.12
N ALA A 217 19.38 -10.89 -7.80
CA ALA A 217 19.18 -11.92 -6.78
C ALA A 217 17.71 -12.34 -6.59
N GLY A 218 16.76 -11.78 -7.36
CA GLY A 218 15.33 -12.04 -7.20
C GLY A 218 14.68 -11.23 -6.08
N ALA A 219 15.25 -10.06 -5.76
CA ALA A 219 14.74 -9.12 -4.78
C ALA A 219 14.52 -9.69 -3.35
N PRO A 220 15.47 -10.47 -2.77
CA PRO A 220 15.29 -11.07 -1.46
C PRO A 220 15.24 -10.01 -0.36
N GLY A 221 14.39 -10.22 0.64
CA GLY A 221 14.21 -9.29 1.77
C GLY A 221 15.52 -8.94 2.50
N ALA A 222 16.49 -9.87 2.53
CA ALA A 222 17.80 -9.66 3.17
C ALA A 222 18.68 -8.59 2.48
N LEU A 223 18.55 -8.40 1.17
CA LEU A 223 19.34 -7.40 0.41
C LEU A 223 18.64 -6.04 0.31
N ARG A 224 17.34 -6.01 0.60
CA ARG A 224 16.50 -4.80 0.50
C ARG A 224 16.99 -3.66 1.39
N ASP A 225 17.43 -3.97 2.62
CA ASP A 225 17.94 -2.96 3.56
C ASP A 225 19.23 -2.31 3.04
N GLY A 226 20.02 -3.02 2.23
CA GLY A 226 21.17 -2.48 1.54
C GLY A 226 20.79 -1.41 0.51
N VAL A 227 19.75 -1.66 -0.28
CA VAL A 227 19.22 -0.70 -1.27
C VAL A 227 18.69 0.55 -0.57
N PHE A 228 17.87 0.37 0.47
CA PHE A 228 17.38 1.49 1.29
C PHE A 228 18.55 2.29 1.87
N GLY A 229 19.53 1.61 2.47
CA GLY A 229 20.71 2.26 3.04
C GLY A 229 21.48 3.08 2.01
N ALA A 230 21.67 2.54 0.80
CA ALA A 230 22.35 3.24 -0.29
C ALA A 230 21.57 4.45 -0.81
N ALA A 231 20.26 4.30 -1.03
CA ALA A 231 19.38 5.41 -1.40
C ALA A 231 19.40 6.51 -0.34
N TYR A 232 19.25 6.13 0.94
CA TYR A 232 19.23 7.06 2.04
C TYR A 232 20.58 7.78 2.24
N ARG A 233 21.71 7.12 1.95
CA ARG A 233 23.03 7.76 1.98
C ARG A 233 23.10 8.98 1.05
N LEU A 234 22.36 8.99 -0.07
CA LEU A 234 22.30 10.14 -0.97
C LEU A 234 21.86 11.42 -0.24
N THR A 235 20.96 11.32 0.75
CA THR A 235 20.48 12.46 1.55
C THR A 235 21.56 13.19 2.36
N ARG A 236 22.73 12.56 2.52
CA ARG A 236 23.83 13.07 3.33
C ARG A 236 24.88 13.82 2.51
N TYR A 237 24.78 13.79 1.18
CA TYR A 237 25.71 14.50 0.30
C TYR A 237 25.27 15.95 0.09
N ARG A 238 26.25 16.85 -0.06
CA ARG A 238 26.03 18.30 -0.28
C ARG A 238 25.13 18.62 -1.49
N PHE A 239 25.09 17.73 -2.48
CA PHE A 239 24.32 17.91 -3.71
C PHE A 239 22.88 17.38 -3.61
N TRP A 240 22.52 16.74 -2.49
CA TRP A 240 21.14 16.38 -2.20
C TRP A 240 20.24 17.61 -2.18
N ARG A 241 19.01 17.43 -2.67
CA ARG A 241 17.94 18.42 -2.60
C ARG A 241 16.62 17.72 -2.33
N GLU A 242 15.68 18.41 -1.69
CA GLU A 242 14.39 17.81 -1.30
C GLU A 242 13.55 17.38 -2.50
N GLU A 243 13.73 18.00 -3.67
CA GLU A 243 13.06 17.60 -4.91
C GLU A 243 13.45 16.19 -5.38
N LEU A 244 14.56 15.63 -4.87
CA LEU A 244 15.02 14.27 -5.14
C LEU A 244 14.33 13.22 -4.24
N ALA A 245 13.65 13.64 -3.16
CA ALA A 245 13.06 12.76 -2.16
C ALA A 245 12.08 11.70 -2.72
N PRO A 246 11.27 11.97 -3.77
CA PRO A 246 10.42 10.93 -4.36
C PRO A 246 11.21 9.69 -4.80
N GLY A 247 12.47 9.86 -5.22
CA GLY A 247 13.37 8.78 -5.58
C GLY A 247 13.75 7.80 -4.46
N LEU A 248 13.56 8.20 -3.20
CA LEU A 248 13.81 7.35 -2.04
C LEU A 248 12.62 6.45 -1.69
N ALA A 249 11.43 6.80 -2.19
CA ALA A 249 10.20 6.10 -1.86
C ALA A 249 10.25 4.64 -2.30
N TRP A 250 9.65 3.76 -1.51
CA TRP A 250 9.51 2.36 -1.85
C TRP A 250 8.91 2.15 -3.26
N ASP A 251 7.92 2.95 -3.66
CA ASP A 251 7.28 2.88 -4.99
C ASP A 251 8.26 3.10 -6.15
N PHE A 252 9.37 3.80 -5.91
CA PHE A 252 10.40 4.03 -6.91
C PHE A 252 11.27 2.79 -7.13
N TRP A 253 11.86 2.23 -6.08
CA TRP A 253 12.91 1.20 -6.19
C TRP A 253 12.48 -0.22 -5.79
N ASN A 254 11.21 -0.46 -5.44
CA ASN A 254 10.74 -1.83 -5.25
C ASN A 254 10.81 -2.66 -6.56
N PRO A 255 10.71 -3.99 -6.49
CA PRO A 255 10.83 -4.88 -7.67
C PRO A 255 9.83 -4.61 -8.80
N LYS A 256 8.69 -3.98 -8.49
CA LYS A 256 7.66 -3.56 -9.46
C LYS A 256 7.66 -2.04 -9.69
N GLY A 257 8.62 -1.33 -9.10
CA GLY A 257 8.72 0.12 -9.11
C GLY A 257 9.21 0.69 -10.44
N VAL A 258 9.59 1.96 -10.40
CA VAL A 258 10.09 2.75 -11.54
C VAL A 258 11.53 2.37 -11.90
N LEU A 259 12.41 2.30 -10.90
CA LEU A 259 13.85 2.03 -11.09
C LEU A 259 14.15 0.76 -11.91
N PRO A 260 13.56 -0.43 -11.65
CA PRO A 260 13.87 -1.61 -12.44
C PRO A 260 13.45 -1.50 -13.91
N VAL A 261 12.41 -0.71 -14.22
CA VAL A 261 12.04 -0.41 -15.62
C VAL A 261 13.13 0.41 -16.29
N LEU A 262 13.58 1.48 -15.63
CA LEU A 262 14.62 2.36 -16.16
C LEU A 262 15.96 1.64 -16.33
N LEU A 263 16.33 0.79 -15.35
CA LEU A 263 17.52 -0.04 -15.44
C LEU A 263 17.43 -1.08 -16.55
N SER A 264 16.22 -1.56 -16.86
CA SER A 264 16.04 -2.47 -18.00
C SER A 264 16.38 -1.82 -19.34
N PHE A 265 16.19 -0.50 -19.44
CA PHE A 265 16.58 0.28 -20.62
C PHE A 265 18.08 0.55 -20.61
N LYS A 266 18.65 1.02 -19.48
CA LYS A 266 20.08 1.31 -19.34
C LYS A 266 20.96 0.10 -19.66
N TYR A 267 20.62 -1.06 -19.10
CA TYR A 267 21.40 -2.29 -19.27
C TYR A 267 20.95 -3.15 -20.46
N GLN A 268 19.95 -2.69 -21.22
CA GLN A 268 19.43 -3.38 -22.41
C GLN A 268 19.06 -4.85 -22.16
N ARG A 269 18.58 -5.14 -20.94
CA ARG A 269 18.07 -6.45 -20.52
C ARG A 269 16.94 -6.26 -19.51
N PRO A 270 16.03 -7.23 -19.33
CA PRO A 270 15.08 -7.21 -18.22
C PRO A 270 15.80 -7.17 -16.85
N VAL A 271 15.38 -6.26 -15.98
CA VAL A 271 15.81 -6.14 -14.58
C VAL A 271 14.59 -6.31 -13.68
N SER A 272 14.69 -7.19 -12.68
CA SER A 272 13.59 -7.56 -11.76
C SER A 272 12.31 -8.13 -12.40
N SER A 273 12.27 -8.26 -13.73
CA SER A 273 11.13 -8.70 -14.51
C SER A 273 11.41 -10.06 -15.13
N GLY A 274 10.40 -10.95 -15.15
CA GLY A 274 10.45 -12.22 -15.87
C GLY A 274 10.14 -12.11 -17.36
N LEU A 275 10.05 -10.88 -17.89
CA LEU A 275 9.78 -10.63 -19.31
C LEU A 275 11.02 -10.92 -20.17
N PRO A 276 10.86 -11.24 -21.47
CA PRO A 276 11.98 -11.71 -22.29
C PRO A 276 12.91 -10.59 -22.80
N SER A 277 12.43 -9.34 -22.93
CA SER A 277 13.25 -8.23 -23.43
C SER A 277 12.92 -6.88 -22.80
N SER A 278 13.80 -5.89 -22.96
CA SER A 278 13.53 -4.50 -22.55
C SER A 278 12.32 -3.90 -23.27
N TYR A 279 12.04 -4.32 -24.52
CA TYR A 279 10.83 -3.93 -25.24
C TYR A 279 9.57 -4.41 -24.50
N ASP A 280 9.55 -5.66 -24.05
CA ASP A 280 8.40 -6.21 -23.32
C ASP A 280 8.23 -5.48 -21.98
N VAL A 281 9.33 -5.12 -21.33
CA VAL A 281 9.32 -4.28 -20.11
C VAL A 281 8.72 -2.91 -20.39
N LEU A 282 9.08 -2.25 -21.51
CA LEU A 282 8.47 -0.99 -21.93
C LEU A 282 6.95 -1.18 -22.15
N ALA A 283 6.55 -2.14 -22.98
CA ALA A 283 5.13 -2.37 -23.29
C ALA A 283 4.29 -2.61 -22.02
N ALA A 284 4.82 -3.39 -21.06
CA ALA A 284 4.17 -3.59 -19.76
C ALA A 284 4.13 -2.30 -18.92
N ALA A 285 5.21 -1.50 -18.94
CA ALA A 285 5.31 -0.27 -18.17
C ALA A 285 4.35 0.83 -18.66
N LEU A 286 4.10 0.94 -19.97
CA LEU A 286 3.18 1.92 -20.55
C LEU A 286 1.71 1.68 -20.15
N ASN A 287 1.39 0.47 -19.70
CA ASN A 287 0.06 0.09 -19.21
C ASN A 287 -0.12 0.31 -17.70
N ARG A 288 0.88 0.82 -16.99
CA ARG A 288 0.78 1.10 -15.55
C ARG A 288 -0.14 2.30 -15.30
N GLY A 289 -1.23 2.08 -14.59
CA GLY A 289 -2.29 3.07 -14.43
C GLY A 289 -3.63 2.47 -14.02
N ARG A 290 -4.66 3.31 -13.91
CA ARG A 290 -6.05 2.88 -13.70
C ARG A 290 -7.01 3.79 -14.46
N GLY A 291 -8.11 3.23 -14.94
CA GLY A 291 -9.18 4.02 -15.58
C GLY A 291 -8.73 4.76 -16.84
N GLY A 292 -7.75 4.23 -17.58
CA GLY A 292 -7.18 4.88 -18.77
C GLY A 292 -6.14 5.96 -18.47
N ASN A 293 -5.89 6.30 -17.20
CA ASN A 293 -4.83 7.25 -16.83
C ASN A 293 -3.50 6.50 -16.61
N HIS A 294 -2.44 6.93 -17.31
CA HIS A 294 -1.11 6.33 -17.31
C HIS A 294 -0.01 7.35 -16.90
N PRO A 295 0.03 7.75 -15.63
CA PRO A 295 0.77 8.93 -15.18
C PRO A 295 2.28 8.89 -15.46
N LEU A 296 2.90 7.69 -15.49
CA LEU A 296 4.34 7.50 -15.67
C LEU A 296 4.74 7.19 -17.12
N ARG A 297 3.79 7.21 -18.07
CA ARG A 297 4.03 6.86 -19.48
C ARG A 297 5.11 7.75 -20.09
N ARG A 298 5.01 9.07 -19.89
CA ARG A 298 6.02 10.04 -20.34
C ARG A 298 7.43 9.70 -19.86
N LEU A 299 7.60 9.43 -18.56
CA LEU A 299 8.90 9.10 -17.97
C LEU A 299 9.55 7.89 -18.67
N PHE A 300 8.78 6.82 -18.89
CA PHE A 300 9.31 5.60 -19.52
C PHE A 300 9.66 5.81 -21.00
N LEU A 301 8.86 6.56 -21.75
CA LEU A 301 9.12 6.86 -23.16
C LEU A 301 10.37 7.74 -23.32
N LEU A 302 10.53 8.76 -22.49
CA LEU A 302 11.71 9.63 -22.52
C LEU A 302 12.97 8.87 -22.11
N ALA A 303 12.88 7.98 -21.11
CA ALA A 303 13.99 7.09 -20.75
C ALA A 303 14.33 6.11 -21.88
N TRP A 304 13.33 5.55 -22.57
CA TRP A 304 13.55 4.70 -23.74
C TRP A 304 14.25 5.47 -24.86
N LYS A 305 13.82 6.70 -25.16
CA LYS A 305 14.42 7.57 -26.17
C LYS A 305 15.90 7.87 -25.86
N ALA A 306 16.28 7.96 -24.58
CA ALA A 306 17.66 8.18 -24.17
C ALA A 306 18.56 6.96 -24.40
N TYR A 307 18.09 5.75 -24.10
CA TYR A 307 18.93 4.54 -24.07
C TYR A 307 18.82 3.66 -25.33
N GLN A 308 17.73 3.75 -26.08
CA GLN A 308 17.48 3.04 -27.34
C GLN A 308 17.89 1.55 -27.31
N PRO A 309 17.31 0.71 -26.42
CA PRO A 309 17.61 -0.71 -26.39
C PRO A 309 17.31 -1.39 -27.75
N PRO A 310 17.99 -2.49 -28.09
CA PRO A 310 17.81 -3.15 -29.38
C PRO A 310 16.39 -3.69 -29.57
N THR A 311 15.87 -3.51 -30.77
CA THR A 311 14.53 -3.97 -31.20
C THR A 311 14.59 -4.68 -32.54
N THR A 312 13.66 -5.61 -32.77
CA THR A 312 13.33 -6.08 -34.13
C THR A 312 12.63 -4.97 -34.92
N ASP A 313 12.61 -5.07 -36.25
CA ASP A 313 11.93 -4.08 -37.12
C ASP A 313 10.46 -3.85 -36.72
N LYS A 314 9.72 -4.94 -36.44
CA LYS A 314 8.32 -4.87 -35.98
C LYS A 314 8.17 -4.18 -34.61
N GLN A 315 9.14 -4.39 -33.73
CA GLN A 315 9.15 -3.73 -32.42
C GLN A 315 9.47 -2.24 -32.58
N ALA A 316 10.40 -1.88 -33.47
CA ALA A 316 10.73 -0.49 -33.77
C ALA A 316 9.51 0.30 -34.28
N GLU A 317 8.76 -0.25 -35.25
CA GLU A 317 7.49 0.33 -35.73
C GLU A 317 6.47 0.51 -34.59
N THR A 318 6.46 -0.42 -33.62
CA THR A 318 5.56 -0.34 -32.47
C THR A 318 6.01 0.71 -31.46
N VAL A 319 7.32 0.84 -31.24
CA VAL A 319 7.90 1.89 -30.41
C VAL A 319 7.62 3.27 -30.99
N GLU A 320 7.71 3.44 -32.32
CA GLU A 320 7.35 4.70 -32.97
C GLU A 320 5.90 5.11 -32.65
N ARG A 321 4.96 4.16 -32.72
CA ARG A 321 3.56 4.40 -32.29
C ARG A 321 3.45 4.74 -30.82
N PHE A 322 4.23 4.10 -29.94
CA PHE A 322 4.24 4.45 -28.52
C PHE A 322 4.74 5.88 -28.28
N MET A 323 5.63 6.40 -29.13
CA MET A 323 6.12 7.79 -28.99
C MET A 323 5.04 8.82 -29.27
N GLU A 324 3.99 8.49 -30.03
CA GLU A 324 2.83 9.37 -30.25
C GLU A 324 2.13 9.73 -28.94
N TYR A 325 2.20 8.86 -27.92
CA TYR A 325 1.65 9.15 -26.61
C TYR A 325 2.27 10.37 -25.94
N LEU A 326 3.48 10.81 -26.33
CA LEU A 326 4.10 12.03 -25.78
C LEU A 326 3.42 13.32 -26.28
N ALA A 327 2.63 13.23 -27.36
CA ALA A 327 1.88 14.35 -27.91
C ALA A 327 0.44 14.43 -27.37
N GLU A 328 0.00 13.44 -26.59
CA GLU A 328 -1.32 13.45 -25.95
C GLU A 328 -1.32 14.48 -24.80
N ASP A 329 -2.41 15.23 -24.66
CA ASP A 329 -2.63 16.19 -23.56
C ASP A 329 -3.04 15.44 -22.28
N GLU A 330 -2.18 14.54 -21.82
CA GLU A 330 -2.33 13.80 -20.56
C GLU A 330 -1.59 14.50 -19.42
N GLU A 331 -2.21 14.55 -18.23
CA GLU A 331 -1.54 15.04 -17.02
C GLU A 331 -0.50 14.00 -16.56
N TYR A 332 0.77 14.25 -16.88
CA TYR A 332 1.88 13.36 -16.49
C TYR A 332 2.37 13.61 -15.08
N ASP A 333 2.70 12.52 -14.38
CA ASP A 333 3.36 12.54 -13.08
C ASP A 333 4.87 12.73 -13.26
N ARG A 334 5.34 13.94 -12.94
CA ARG A 334 6.76 14.34 -13.04
C ARG A 334 7.54 14.16 -11.74
N ARG A 335 6.96 13.55 -10.69
CA ARG A 335 7.59 13.52 -9.35
C ARG A 335 8.98 12.88 -9.31
N TYR A 336 9.32 12.04 -10.29
CA TYR A 336 10.62 11.36 -10.35
C TYR A 336 11.61 12.03 -11.32
N ASP A 337 11.19 13.04 -12.10
CA ASP A 337 11.98 13.61 -13.19
C ASP A 337 13.34 14.14 -12.70
N ASP A 338 13.36 14.86 -11.58
CA ASP A 338 14.58 15.43 -11.01
C ASP A 338 15.55 14.35 -10.51
N PHE A 339 15.03 13.36 -9.79
CA PHE A 339 15.86 12.25 -9.30
C PHE A 339 16.42 11.42 -10.44
N VAL A 340 15.59 11.06 -11.42
CA VAL A 340 16.01 10.28 -12.59
C VAL A 340 17.03 11.07 -13.43
N SER A 341 16.87 12.38 -13.59
CA SER A 341 17.83 13.25 -14.31
C SER A 341 19.21 13.34 -13.67
N VAL A 342 19.31 12.99 -12.38
CA VAL A 342 20.58 12.96 -11.64
C VAL A 342 21.13 11.54 -11.58
N LEU A 343 20.26 10.56 -11.31
CA LEU A 343 20.60 9.14 -11.23
C LEU A 343 20.99 8.53 -12.58
N LEU A 344 20.35 8.97 -13.66
CA LEU A 344 20.53 8.49 -15.04
C LEU A 344 20.83 9.69 -15.97
N PRO A 345 22.07 10.20 -15.98
CA PRO A 345 22.43 11.45 -16.65
C PRO A 345 22.06 11.52 -18.15
N GLU A 346 22.01 10.37 -18.84
CA GLU A 346 21.63 10.23 -20.25
C GLU A 346 20.18 10.71 -20.51
N THR A 347 19.32 10.68 -19.50
CA THR A 347 17.91 11.13 -19.57
C THR A 347 17.74 12.63 -19.31
N ARG A 348 18.77 13.31 -18.78
CA ARG A 348 18.67 14.65 -18.20
C ARG A 348 18.09 15.70 -19.16
N ASN A 349 18.53 15.69 -20.41
CA ASN A 349 18.09 16.68 -21.39
C ASN A 349 16.61 16.51 -21.75
N LEU A 350 16.12 15.27 -21.74
CA LEU A 350 14.74 14.96 -22.12
C LEU A 350 13.74 15.20 -20.98
N LEU A 351 14.14 14.97 -19.73
CA LEU A 351 13.23 15.07 -18.58
C LEU A 351 13.08 16.50 -18.05
N ARG A 352 14.09 17.35 -18.28
CA ARG A 352 14.11 18.76 -17.85
C ARG A 352 13.48 19.73 -18.84
N GLU A 353 13.14 19.25 -20.05
CA GLU A 353 12.20 19.90 -20.97
C GLU A 353 10.76 19.73 -20.43
#